data_AF-A0A951EFX1-F1
#
_entry.id   AF-A0A951EFX1-F1
#
_cell.length_a   1.000
_cell.length_b   1.000
_cell.length_c   1.000
_cell.angle_alpha   90.00
_cell.angle_beta   90.00
_cell.angle_gamma   90.00
#
_symmetry.space_group_name_H-M   'P 1'
#
loop_
_entity.id
_entity.type
_entity.pdbx_description
1 polymer ?
#
loop_
_entity_poly.entity_id
_entity_poly.type
_entity_poly.pdbx_seq_one_letter_code
_entity_poly.pdbx_strand_id
1 'polypeptide(L)'
;MRLITSFLLIAGLSCAAMNAQQPYNTSVNDDQIFTAPDSSDNPHTTAEAAHLKASPGHVAQGIPNIDSLPNFSGHYMVDGVDQNGNSNKKWYYNMVGSLPQQGGTTTLNAPIVPVIVDLRNGDGTPRFVNGHPLVSDPTQQFVTTSGGATENLVQATLKSPVFQNYSYTSSTVPTQFTDAVQRAEYWNRAKADWHTLLNPSVKTPRRMILKKGQYRFALNPDGTCCWYILADYGSFGNAFFPSTPTDTTTPIGAAENAGDITPQDFSIFLFPNTYLSGSFGCCVLGYHSYDSEPGTPANGNREKRYVVSYASWITPGLFGAAFQDVTAVSHEVAEAFNDPFVASDGLHNITPFWHAPNGNCQDNLETGDVVEGLPNATFPITMNGYTYNPQNEALLQYFEFAQPSDAVNGSYSYPDGTVLTSPSAPQNYACK
;
A
#
# COMPACT_ATOMS: atom_id res chain seq x y z
N MET A 1 -21.81 -7.25 -1.00
CA MET A 1 -20.49 -6.61 -0.85
C MET A 1 -19.46 -7.68 -1.15
N ARG A 2 -18.90 -7.68 -2.35
CA ARG A 2 -17.76 -8.54 -2.68
C ARG A 2 -16.55 -7.75 -2.22
N LEU A 3 -16.00 -8.05 -1.05
CA LEU A 3 -14.62 -7.65 -0.78
C LEU A 3 -13.80 -8.38 -1.85
N ILE A 4 -13.25 -7.61 -2.78
CA ILE A 4 -12.18 -8.09 -3.64
C ILE A 4 -10.97 -8.17 -2.71
N THR A 5 -10.35 -9.35 -2.68
CA THR A 5 -9.19 -9.63 -1.83
C THR A 5 -8.16 -8.52 -1.99
N SER A 6 -7.79 -7.87 -0.88
CA SER A 6 -6.74 -6.85 -0.85
C SER A 6 -5.52 -7.50 -0.22
N PHE A 7 -4.33 -7.15 -0.71
CA PHE A 7 -3.06 -7.60 -0.16
C PHE A 7 -2.55 -6.55 0.84
N LEU A 8 -1.77 -6.97 1.83
CA LEU A 8 -1.66 -6.26 3.10
C LEU A 8 -0.20 -6.08 3.50
N LEU A 9 0.24 -4.84 3.64
CA LEU A 9 1.51 -4.51 4.30
C LEU A 9 1.42 -4.87 5.78
N ILE A 10 2.07 -5.97 6.22
CA ILE A 10 2.03 -6.42 7.62
C ILE A 10 3.35 -6.09 8.33
N ALA A 11 3.33 -5.13 9.25
CA ALA A 11 4.44 -4.98 10.19
C ALA A 11 4.46 -6.17 11.16
N GLY A 12 5.52 -7.00 11.07
CA GLY A 12 5.79 -8.15 11.92
C GLY A 12 6.13 -7.79 13.38
N LEU A 13 5.17 -7.21 14.11
CA LEU A 13 5.26 -7.04 15.56
C LEU A 13 4.16 -7.80 16.28
N SER A 14 4.56 -8.70 17.18
CA SER A 14 3.63 -9.29 18.14
C SER A 14 2.95 -8.20 18.97
N CYS A 15 1.62 -8.29 19.06
CA CYS A 15 0.77 -7.43 19.86
C CYS A 15 1.08 -7.48 21.39
N ALA A 16 2.04 -8.31 21.82
CA ALA A 16 2.45 -8.42 23.22
C ALA A 16 3.12 -7.12 23.73
N ALA A 17 3.89 -6.43 22.88
CA ALA A 17 4.50 -5.14 23.21
C ALA A 17 3.49 -3.98 23.25
N MET A 18 2.34 -4.10 22.58
CA MET A 18 1.27 -3.09 22.58
C MET A 18 0.13 -3.37 23.59
N ASN A 19 0.18 -4.50 24.31
CA ASN A 19 -0.84 -4.92 25.28
C ASN A 19 -0.33 -4.96 26.74
N ALA A 20 0.78 -4.30 27.09
CA ALA A 20 1.20 -4.28 28.49
C ALA A 20 0.23 -3.44 29.35
N GLN A 21 -0.78 -4.09 29.92
CA GLN A 21 -1.53 -3.58 31.06
C GLN A 21 -0.58 -3.52 32.26
N GLN A 22 0.04 -2.36 32.51
CA GLN A 22 0.61 -2.05 33.82
C GLN A 22 -0.54 -1.72 34.79
N PRO A 23 -0.53 -2.23 36.02
CA PRO A 23 -1.63 -2.02 36.95
C PRO A 23 -1.48 -0.63 37.57
N TYR A 24 -2.19 0.37 37.03
CA TYR A 24 -2.42 1.60 37.77
C TYR A 24 -3.88 2.07 37.70
N ASN A 25 -4.41 2.28 38.90
CA ASN A 25 -5.80 2.41 39.25
C ASN A 25 -6.36 3.80 38.87
N THR A 26 -6.92 3.93 37.66
CA THR A 26 -7.98 4.88 37.28
C THR A 26 -8.81 4.21 36.18
N SER A 27 -10.08 4.57 35.99
CA SER A 27 -11.01 3.89 35.07
C SER A 27 -10.63 4.08 33.59
N VAL A 28 -9.62 3.35 33.11
CA VAL A 28 -9.23 3.31 31.70
C VAL A 28 -10.37 2.65 30.93
N ASN A 29 -10.83 3.29 29.86
CA ASN A 29 -11.84 2.68 28.99
C ASN A 29 -11.26 1.41 28.35
N ASP A 30 -12.04 0.33 28.25
CA ASP A 30 -11.60 -0.99 27.75
C ASP A 30 -10.97 -1.00 26.33
N ASP A 31 -11.12 0.10 25.57
CA ASP A 31 -10.60 0.31 24.22
C ASP A 31 -9.44 1.31 24.14
N GLN A 32 -9.05 1.91 25.26
CA GLN A 32 -7.84 2.73 25.36
C GLN A 32 -6.67 1.86 25.81
N ILE A 33 -5.59 1.89 25.03
CA ILE A 33 -4.37 1.13 25.27
C ILE A 33 -3.19 2.06 25.58
N PHE A 34 -2.25 1.59 26.39
CA PHE A 34 -1.05 2.34 26.79
C PHE A 34 0.13 2.02 25.87
N THR A 35 1.02 2.99 25.69
CA THR A 35 2.29 2.79 24.99
C THR A 35 3.16 1.82 25.81
N ALA A 36 3.54 0.69 25.24
CA ALA A 36 4.59 -0.15 25.82
C ALA A 36 5.73 -0.35 24.80
N PRO A 37 6.97 -0.50 25.30
CA PRO A 37 8.13 -0.62 24.44
C PRO A 37 8.23 -2.00 23.82
N ASP A 38 8.72 -1.94 22.58
CA ASP A 38 9.21 -2.95 21.65
C ASP A 38 9.54 -4.33 22.23
N SER A 39 8.91 -5.37 21.67
CA SER A 39 9.38 -6.75 21.73
C SER A 39 9.05 -7.46 20.41
N SER A 40 10.11 -7.71 19.64
CA SER A 40 10.12 -8.44 18.38
C SER A 40 9.66 -9.88 18.57
N ASP A 41 8.57 -10.28 17.91
CA ASP A 41 8.28 -11.66 17.56
C ASP A 41 7.27 -11.68 16.40
N ASN A 42 7.55 -12.51 15.39
CA ASN A 42 6.84 -12.61 14.10
C ASN A 42 5.67 -13.60 14.16
N PRO A 43 4.47 -13.21 13.69
CA PRO A 43 3.51 -14.15 13.16
C PRO A 43 3.15 -13.86 11.69
N HIS A 44 3.11 -14.93 10.88
CA HIS A 44 2.73 -14.95 9.47
C HIS A 44 1.24 -15.20 9.30
N THR A 45 0.59 -14.53 8.34
CA THR A 45 -0.70 -14.97 7.79
C THR A 45 -0.81 -14.69 6.29
N THR A 46 -1.23 -15.70 5.55
CA THR A 46 -1.54 -15.70 4.11
C THR A 46 -2.98 -15.23 3.87
N ALA A 47 -3.20 -14.37 2.88
CA ALA A 47 -4.53 -14.03 2.37
C ALA A 47 -4.88 -14.91 1.16
N GLU A 48 -6.00 -15.65 1.21
CA GLU A 48 -6.53 -16.40 0.07
C GLU A 48 -7.54 -15.55 -0.71
N ALA A 49 -7.36 -15.47 -2.04
CA ALA A 49 -8.28 -14.80 -2.96
C ALA A 49 -9.27 -15.77 -3.62
N ALA A 50 -10.50 -15.32 -3.85
CA ALA A 50 -11.50 -16.06 -4.63
C ALA A 50 -11.55 -15.50 -6.07
N HIS A 51 -11.22 -16.33 -7.06
CA HIS A 51 -10.98 -15.91 -8.43
C HIS A 51 -12.16 -16.16 -9.39
N LEU A 52 -12.37 -15.23 -10.32
CA LEU A 52 -13.20 -15.42 -11.51
C LEU A 52 -12.31 -15.80 -12.70
N LYS A 53 -12.76 -16.71 -13.57
CA LYS A 53 -11.96 -17.22 -14.70
C LYS A 53 -11.98 -16.25 -15.89
N ALA A 54 -10.83 -15.70 -16.27
CA ALA A 54 -10.62 -15.01 -17.55
C ALA A 54 -9.84 -15.88 -18.57
N SER A 55 -10.03 -15.62 -19.86
CA SER A 55 -9.34 -16.34 -20.97
C SER A 55 -8.11 -15.58 -21.47
N PRO A 56 -7.01 -16.27 -21.84
CA PRO A 56 -5.75 -15.63 -22.20
C PRO A 56 -5.78 -15.11 -23.65
N GLY A 57 -5.89 -13.80 -23.81
CA GLY A 57 -5.61 -13.08 -25.06
C GLY A 57 -4.23 -12.41 -24.98
N HIS A 58 -3.48 -12.40 -26.09
CA HIS A 58 -2.27 -11.60 -26.21
C HIS A 58 -2.64 -10.11 -26.16
N VAL A 59 -2.33 -9.39 -25.07
CA VAL A 59 -2.63 -7.95 -25.02
C VAL A 59 -1.45 -7.18 -24.44
N ALA A 60 -0.76 -6.45 -25.31
CA ALA A 60 0.21 -5.44 -24.91
C ALA A 60 -0.49 -4.12 -24.47
N GLN A 61 -1.84 -4.09 -24.44
CA GLN A 61 -2.68 -2.93 -24.18
C GLN A 61 -3.41 -2.99 -22.82
N GLY A 62 -2.91 -3.81 -21.89
CA GLY A 62 -3.50 -3.93 -20.55
C GLY A 62 -4.72 -4.86 -20.49
N ILE A 63 -5.43 -4.84 -19.36
CA ILE A 63 -6.66 -5.64 -19.17
C ILE A 63 -7.77 -5.07 -20.07
N PRO A 64 -8.39 -5.88 -20.95
CA PRO A 64 -9.44 -5.40 -21.85
C PRO A 64 -10.77 -5.16 -21.11
N ASN A 65 -11.63 -4.32 -21.70
CA ASN A 65 -13.02 -4.07 -21.28
C ASN A 65 -13.21 -3.43 -19.89
N ILE A 66 -12.16 -2.82 -19.32
CA ILE A 66 -12.25 -1.99 -18.13
C ILE A 66 -12.04 -0.51 -18.46
N ASP A 67 -12.59 0.34 -17.61
CA ASP A 67 -12.34 1.77 -17.54
C ASP A 67 -11.53 2.02 -16.26
N SER A 68 -10.23 2.19 -16.42
CA SER A 68 -9.25 2.29 -15.35
C SER A 68 -8.03 3.08 -15.84
N LEU A 69 -7.11 3.40 -14.93
CA LEU A 69 -5.80 3.97 -15.23
C LEU A 69 -5.06 3.22 -16.36
N PRO A 70 -4.18 3.92 -17.10
CA PRO A 70 -3.30 3.29 -18.08
C PRO A 70 -2.52 2.12 -17.48
N ASN A 71 -2.61 0.97 -18.13
CA ASN A 71 -1.92 -0.24 -17.72
C ASN A 71 -1.47 -1.04 -18.96
N PHE A 72 -0.49 -1.90 -18.78
CA PHE A 72 0.01 -2.81 -19.80
C PHE A 72 0.11 -4.22 -19.23
N SER A 73 -0.04 -5.23 -20.09
CA SER A 73 0.15 -6.62 -19.69
C SER A 73 1.35 -7.23 -20.40
N GLY A 74 1.98 -8.17 -19.71
CA GLY A 74 3.07 -8.98 -20.23
C GLY A 74 3.03 -10.38 -19.64
N HIS A 75 4.10 -11.14 -19.87
CA HIS A 75 4.26 -12.45 -19.28
C HIS A 75 5.74 -12.84 -19.22
N TYR A 76 6.03 -13.81 -18.35
CA TYR A 76 7.31 -14.50 -18.29
C TYR A 76 7.09 -16.02 -18.25
N MET A 77 8.17 -16.76 -18.48
CA MET A 77 8.14 -18.22 -18.60
C MET A 77 9.05 -18.84 -17.53
N VAL A 78 8.46 -19.48 -16.53
CA VAL A 78 9.17 -20.20 -15.48
C VAL A 78 8.30 -21.33 -14.96
N ASP A 79 8.92 -22.47 -14.65
CA ASP A 79 8.20 -23.61 -14.08
C ASP A 79 7.79 -23.28 -12.63
N GLY A 80 6.53 -23.54 -12.30
CA GLY A 80 5.96 -23.33 -10.97
C GLY A 80 4.64 -24.06 -10.79
N VAL A 81 3.98 -23.80 -9.67
CA VAL A 81 2.64 -24.33 -9.38
C VAL A 81 1.69 -23.19 -9.05
N ASP A 82 0.46 -23.28 -9.55
CA ASP A 82 -0.60 -22.32 -9.25
C ASP A 82 -1.19 -22.55 -7.84
N GLN A 83 -2.05 -21.63 -7.41
CA GLN A 83 -2.86 -21.71 -6.19
C GLN A 83 -3.73 -22.98 -6.04
N ASN A 84 -3.84 -23.84 -7.05
CA ASN A 84 -4.56 -25.11 -6.97
C ASN A 84 -3.58 -26.31 -6.97
N GLY A 85 -2.27 -26.05 -6.94
CA GLY A 85 -1.22 -27.06 -7.02
C GLY A 85 -1.00 -27.63 -8.42
N ASN A 86 -1.58 -27.02 -9.48
CA ASN A 86 -1.34 -27.45 -10.85
C ASN A 86 -0.04 -26.85 -11.36
N SER A 87 0.73 -27.63 -12.13
CA SER A 87 1.90 -27.08 -12.81
C SER A 87 1.49 -26.00 -13.82
N ASN A 88 2.19 -24.87 -13.76
CA ASN A 88 2.09 -23.79 -14.72
C ASN A 88 3.50 -23.37 -15.16
N LYS A 89 3.62 -22.89 -16.41
CA LYS A 89 4.88 -22.40 -16.97
C LYS A 89 4.80 -20.95 -17.42
N LYS A 90 3.60 -20.41 -17.60
CA LYS A 90 3.38 -19.07 -18.16
C LYS A 90 2.61 -18.22 -17.17
N TRP A 91 3.22 -17.12 -16.76
CA TRP A 91 2.69 -16.23 -15.73
C TRP A 91 2.47 -14.86 -16.35
N TYR A 92 1.27 -14.31 -16.17
CA TYR A 92 0.89 -13.04 -16.74
C TYR A 92 0.96 -11.96 -15.66
N TYR A 93 1.37 -10.76 -16.03
CA TYR A 93 1.32 -9.59 -15.15
C TYR A 93 0.57 -8.47 -15.86
N ASN A 94 -0.06 -7.61 -15.07
CA ASN A 94 -0.58 -6.32 -15.51
C ASN A 94 0.03 -5.24 -14.61
N MET A 95 0.54 -4.18 -15.20
CA MET A 95 1.25 -3.12 -14.47
C MET A 95 0.79 -1.75 -14.93
N VAL A 96 0.93 -0.78 -14.04
CA VAL A 96 0.57 0.61 -14.29
C VAL A 96 1.54 1.24 -15.29
N GLY A 97 1.00 2.01 -16.25
CA GLY A 97 1.78 2.79 -17.20
C GLY A 97 1.61 2.38 -18.66
N SER A 98 2.55 2.84 -19.49
CA SER A 98 2.69 2.42 -20.90
C SER A 98 3.77 1.36 -21.02
N LEU A 99 3.79 0.62 -22.14
CA LEU A 99 4.79 -0.41 -22.38
C LEU A 99 6.22 0.17 -22.30
N PRO A 100 7.13 -0.43 -21.51
CA PRO A 100 8.52 0.02 -21.38
C PRO A 100 9.25 0.20 -22.72
N GLN A 101 8.97 -0.67 -23.70
CA GLN A 101 9.61 -0.67 -25.02
C GLN A 101 9.13 0.48 -25.91
N GLN A 102 8.01 1.12 -25.59
CA GLN A 102 7.50 2.26 -26.35
C GLN A 102 8.26 3.54 -26.00
N GLY A 103 8.75 3.68 -24.76
CA GLY A 103 9.34 4.91 -24.24
C GLY A 103 8.31 5.99 -23.96
N GLY A 104 8.80 7.20 -23.68
CA GLY A 104 7.98 8.34 -23.31
C GLY A 104 7.42 8.26 -21.88
N THR A 105 6.71 9.32 -21.50
CA THR A 105 6.21 9.49 -20.13
C THR A 105 4.71 9.29 -20.06
N THR A 106 4.27 8.34 -19.24
CA THR A 106 2.91 8.27 -18.74
C THR A 106 2.82 9.13 -17.48
N THR A 107 1.86 10.05 -17.41
CA THR A 107 1.58 10.82 -16.19
C THR A 107 0.19 10.50 -15.69
N LEU A 108 0.10 10.04 -14.45
CA LEU A 108 -1.14 9.67 -13.78
C LEU A 108 -1.51 10.75 -12.80
N ASN A 109 -2.77 11.14 -12.75
CA ASN A 109 -3.22 11.95 -11.62
C ASN A 109 -3.17 11.09 -10.36
N ALA A 110 -2.64 11.68 -9.29
CA ALA A 110 -2.48 11.03 -8.00
C ALA A 110 -3.19 11.85 -6.92
N PRO A 111 -4.53 11.86 -6.90
CA PRO A 111 -5.26 12.61 -5.89
C PRO A 111 -4.93 12.06 -4.50
N ILE A 112 -4.47 12.96 -3.61
CA ILE A 112 -4.24 12.66 -2.20
C ILE A 112 -5.46 13.14 -1.44
N VAL A 113 -6.24 12.19 -0.91
CA VAL A 113 -7.44 12.43 -0.12
C VAL A 113 -7.09 12.25 1.36
N PRO A 114 -6.95 13.33 2.14
CA PRO A 114 -6.69 13.20 3.58
C PRO A 114 -7.91 12.58 4.28
N VAL A 115 -7.72 11.53 5.07
CA VAL A 115 -8.82 10.90 5.82
C VAL A 115 -8.77 11.27 7.29
N ILE A 116 -9.80 11.98 7.73
CA ILE A 116 -10.07 12.31 9.13
C ILE A 116 -10.74 11.10 9.78
N VAL A 117 -10.09 10.49 10.76
CA VAL A 117 -10.63 9.35 11.50
C VAL A 117 -11.36 9.86 12.73
N ASP A 118 -12.67 9.67 12.76
CA ASP A 118 -13.57 10.16 13.80
C ASP A 118 -14.10 8.98 14.65
N LEU A 119 -13.53 8.84 15.84
CA LEU A 119 -13.81 7.74 16.76
C LEU A 119 -15.00 8.10 17.65
N ARG A 120 -16.10 7.37 17.50
CA ARG A 120 -17.39 7.62 18.15
C ARG A 120 -17.71 6.64 19.26
N ASN A 121 -18.70 6.98 20.09
CA ASN A 121 -19.32 6.02 21.01
C ASN A 121 -20.05 4.91 20.23
N GLY A 122 -20.46 3.84 20.92
CA GLY A 122 -21.15 2.71 20.29
C GLY A 122 -22.48 3.11 19.62
N ASP A 123 -23.15 4.13 20.16
CA ASP A 123 -24.37 4.71 19.59
C ASP A 123 -24.12 5.71 18.44
N GLY A 124 -22.86 6.01 18.12
CA GLY A 124 -22.46 6.96 17.08
C GLY A 124 -22.32 8.41 17.55
N THR A 125 -22.63 8.73 18.80
CA THR A 125 -22.45 10.09 19.34
C THR A 125 -20.95 10.46 19.42
N PRO A 126 -20.59 11.77 19.30
CA PRO A 126 -19.21 12.23 19.47
C PRO A 126 -18.59 11.72 20.77
N ARG A 127 -17.34 11.26 20.71
CA ARG A 127 -16.62 10.77 21.88
C ARG A 127 -15.52 11.73 22.30
N PHE A 128 -15.40 11.93 23.61
CA PHE A 128 -14.39 12.77 24.23
C PHE A 128 -13.62 12.00 25.30
N VAL A 129 -12.30 12.21 25.38
CA VAL A 129 -11.44 11.75 26.47
C VAL A 129 -10.63 12.94 26.97
N ASN A 130 -10.60 13.15 28.28
CA ASN A 130 -9.94 14.31 28.91
C ASN A 130 -10.38 15.67 28.34
N GLY A 131 -11.63 15.79 27.86
CA GLY A 131 -12.16 17.00 27.25
C GLY A 131 -11.78 17.20 25.77
N HIS A 132 -10.98 16.30 25.19
CA HIS A 132 -10.62 16.33 23.77
C HIS A 132 -11.48 15.38 22.94
N PRO A 133 -11.96 15.78 21.75
CA PRO A 133 -12.66 14.87 20.86
C PRO A 133 -11.69 13.79 20.36
N LEU A 134 -12.15 12.55 20.22
CA LEU A 134 -11.36 11.49 19.60
C LEU A 134 -11.42 11.57 18.07
N VAL A 135 -10.80 12.61 17.51
CA VAL A 135 -10.69 12.84 16.07
C VAL A 135 -9.21 12.96 15.71
N SER A 136 -8.76 12.14 14.77
CA SER A 136 -7.40 12.18 14.21
C SER A 136 -7.46 12.76 12.81
N ASP A 137 -6.84 13.92 12.59
CA ASP A 137 -6.89 14.67 11.34
C ASP A 137 -5.47 14.86 10.77
N PRO A 138 -5.12 14.24 9.62
CA PRO A 138 -3.79 14.34 9.05
C PRO A 138 -3.46 15.76 8.53
N THR A 139 -4.47 16.63 8.38
CA THR A 139 -4.26 18.05 8.02
C THR A 139 -3.86 18.92 9.21
N GLN A 140 -4.06 18.42 10.44
CA GLN A 140 -3.78 19.10 11.71
C GLN A 140 -2.69 18.41 12.53
N GLN A 141 -2.04 17.37 12.00
CA GLN A 141 -0.89 16.71 12.61
C GLN A 141 0.38 17.13 11.89
N PHE A 142 1.44 17.40 12.65
CA PHE A 142 2.64 18.07 12.14
C PHE A 142 3.91 17.28 12.42
N VAL A 143 4.84 17.33 11.47
CA VAL A 143 6.22 16.88 11.63
C VAL A 143 7.17 18.06 11.60
N THR A 144 8.29 17.94 12.32
CA THR A 144 9.34 18.96 12.36
C THR A 144 10.48 18.55 11.45
N THR A 145 10.81 19.41 10.49
CA THR A 145 11.97 19.25 9.61
C THR A 145 13.28 19.54 10.35
N SER A 146 14.40 19.07 9.82
CA SER A 146 15.76 19.35 10.32
C SER A 146 16.09 20.85 10.44
N GLY A 147 15.39 21.71 9.69
CA GLY A 147 15.50 23.17 9.79
C GLY A 147 14.59 23.82 10.84
N GLY A 148 13.82 23.03 11.61
CA GLY A 148 12.88 23.51 12.62
C GLY A 148 11.53 23.99 12.07
N ALA A 149 11.29 23.89 10.76
CA ALA A 149 9.99 24.19 10.17
C ALA A 149 9.00 23.04 10.42
N THR A 150 7.75 23.36 10.70
CA THR A 150 6.66 22.40 10.92
C THR A 150 5.76 22.28 9.70
N GLU A 151 5.46 21.07 9.28
CA GLU A 151 4.61 20.78 8.13
C GLU A 151 3.54 19.78 8.53
N ASN A 152 2.31 19.92 8.01
CA ASN A 152 1.31 18.90 8.28
C ASN A 152 1.61 17.62 7.49
N LEU A 153 1.03 16.49 7.89
CA LEU A 153 1.33 15.18 7.28
C LEU A 153 1.07 15.18 5.77
N VAL A 154 0.01 15.85 5.31
CA VAL A 154 -0.28 15.97 3.87
C VAL A 154 0.86 16.65 3.11
N GLN A 155 1.37 17.78 3.62
CA GLN A 155 2.49 18.49 2.98
C GLN A 155 3.80 17.72 3.09
N ALA A 156 4.04 17.07 4.23
CA ALA A 156 5.22 16.23 4.42
C ALA A 156 5.24 15.06 3.43
N THR A 157 4.09 14.39 3.22
CA THR A 157 3.91 13.35 2.20
C THR A 157 4.17 13.90 0.80
N LEU A 158 3.58 15.04 0.44
CA LEU A 158 3.79 15.65 -0.89
C LEU A 158 5.25 16.00 -1.18
N LYS A 159 6.04 16.32 -0.16
CA LYS A 159 7.47 16.66 -0.26
C LYS A 159 8.39 15.44 -0.23
N SER A 160 7.83 14.25 -0.03
CA SER A 160 8.56 12.99 0.00
C SER A 160 9.02 12.55 -1.40
N PRO A 161 9.98 11.62 -1.49
CA PRO A 161 10.43 11.05 -2.76
C PRO A 161 9.33 10.29 -3.53
N VAL A 162 8.21 9.93 -2.88
CA VAL A 162 7.06 9.32 -3.58
C VAL A 162 6.49 10.28 -4.64
N PHE A 163 6.49 11.58 -4.34
CA PHE A 163 5.85 12.60 -5.19
C PHE A 163 6.82 13.66 -5.72
N GLN A 164 8.02 13.78 -5.15
CA GLN A 164 9.06 14.69 -5.59
C GLN A 164 10.20 13.95 -6.28
N ASN A 165 10.85 14.63 -7.22
CA ASN A 165 11.98 14.06 -7.93
C ASN A 165 13.23 13.99 -7.03
N TYR A 166 13.87 12.84 -7.05
CA TYR A 166 15.17 12.58 -6.42
C TYR A 166 16.09 11.84 -7.40
N SER A 167 17.40 11.86 -7.14
CA SER A 167 18.38 11.19 -7.99
C SER A 167 18.47 9.70 -7.65
N TYR A 168 18.15 8.85 -8.62
CA TYR A 168 18.19 7.40 -8.51
C TYR A 168 19.13 6.80 -9.56
N THR A 169 19.81 5.71 -9.23
CA THR A 169 20.72 5.01 -10.16
C THR A 169 20.01 4.37 -11.35
N SER A 170 18.70 4.11 -11.25
CA SER A 170 17.87 3.57 -12.32
C SER A 170 17.42 4.63 -13.34
N SER A 171 17.77 5.91 -13.15
CA SER A 171 17.39 7.00 -14.04
C SER A 171 18.53 7.99 -14.32
N THR A 172 18.59 8.49 -15.55
CA THR A 172 19.54 9.55 -15.94
C THR A 172 19.05 10.95 -15.58
N VAL A 173 17.77 11.08 -15.23
CA VAL A 173 17.16 12.32 -14.75
C VAL A 173 16.51 12.08 -13.38
N PRO A 174 16.49 13.08 -12.47
CA PRO A 174 15.76 12.95 -11.21
C PRO A 174 14.29 12.58 -11.45
N THR A 175 13.78 11.63 -10.68
CA THR A 175 12.43 11.07 -10.83
C THR A 175 11.84 10.67 -9.49
N GLN A 176 10.59 10.21 -9.47
CA GLN A 176 9.87 9.76 -8.27
C GLN A 176 10.28 8.34 -7.87
N PHE A 177 10.08 8.00 -6.59
CA PHE A 177 10.48 6.73 -6.01
C PHE A 177 9.96 5.52 -6.80
N THR A 178 8.64 5.43 -7.03
CA THR A 178 8.04 4.28 -7.71
C THR A 178 8.42 4.21 -9.19
N ASP A 179 8.59 5.36 -9.86
CA ASP A 179 9.14 5.39 -11.22
C ASP A 179 10.56 4.83 -11.25
N ALA A 180 11.39 5.18 -10.26
CA ALA A 180 12.74 4.64 -10.14
C ALA A 180 12.75 3.11 -9.91
N VAL A 181 11.78 2.58 -9.14
CA VAL A 181 11.60 1.13 -8.96
C VAL A 181 11.19 0.46 -10.28
N GLN A 182 10.16 0.95 -10.99
CA GLN A 182 9.78 0.41 -12.29
C GLN A 182 10.92 0.49 -13.32
N ARG A 183 11.68 1.58 -13.34
CA ARG A 183 12.85 1.71 -14.21
C ARG A 183 13.99 0.76 -13.84
N ALA A 184 14.15 0.44 -12.56
CA ALA A 184 15.11 -0.56 -12.10
C ALA A 184 14.70 -1.95 -12.60
N GLU A 185 13.42 -2.28 -12.47
CA GLU A 185 12.82 -3.54 -12.90
C GLU A 185 12.94 -3.76 -14.41
N TYR A 186 12.59 -2.75 -15.21
CA TYR A 186 12.62 -2.82 -16.66
C TYR A 186 13.92 -2.31 -17.28
N TRP A 187 15.01 -2.23 -16.52
CA TRP A 187 16.26 -1.57 -16.94
C TRP A 187 16.76 -1.93 -18.35
N ASN A 188 16.79 -3.23 -18.69
CA ASN A 188 17.24 -3.69 -20.00
C ASN A 188 16.11 -3.81 -21.05
N ARG A 189 14.86 -3.51 -20.67
CA ARG A 189 13.65 -3.63 -21.51
C ARG A 189 13.05 -2.28 -21.87
N ALA A 190 13.22 -1.28 -21.01
CA ALA A 190 12.69 0.07 -21.15
C ALA A 190 13.55 0.93 -22.08
N LYS A 191 12.92 1.87 -22.81
CA LYS A 191 13.68 2.97 -23.40
C LYS A 191 14.13 3.96 -22.32
N ALA A 192 15.22 4.68 -22.59
CA ALA A 192 15.81 5.60 -21.62
C ALA A 192 14.87 6.72 -21.13
N ASP A 193 13.93 7.12 -21.99
CA ASP A 193 12.91 8.15 -21.75
C ASP A 193 11.57 7.57 -21.25
N TRP A 194 11.51 6.27 -20.95
CA TRP A 194 10.32 5.64 -20.37
C TRP A 194 10.16 6.04 -18.91
N HIS A 195 8.98 6.55 -18.57
CA HIS A 195 8.62 6.96 -17.21
C HIS A 195 7.12 6.76 -16.94
N THR A 196 6.78 6.44 -15.70
CA THR A 196 5.41 6.42 -15.18
C THR A 196 5.37 7.30 -13.93
N LEU A 197 4.93 8.55 -14.09
CA LEU A 197 4.98 9.57 -13.04
C LEU A 197 3.61 9.86 -12.43
N LEU A 198 3.60 10.14 -11.14
CA LEU A 198 2.45 10.63 -10.39
C LEU A 198 2.40 12.16 -10.43
N ASN A 199 1.22 12.70 -10.71
CA ASN A 199 0.91 14.13 -10.64
C ASN A 199 0.00 14.37 -9.43
N PRO A 200 0.55 14.67 -8.25
CA PRO A 200 -0.22 14.73 -7.03
C PRO A 200 -1.12 15.96 -6.97
N SER A 201 -2.31 15.81 -6.37
CA SER A 201 -3.16 16.94 -6.02
C SER A 201 -3.90 16.68 -4.71
N VAL A 202 -3.90 17.64 -3.79
CA VAL A 202 -4.65 17.50 -2.53
C VAL A 202 -6.13 17.70 -2.80
N LYS A 203 -6.94 16.75 -2.34
CA LYS A 203 -8.40 16.77 -2.45
C LYS A 203 -9.06 17.12 -1.13
N THR A 204 -10.38 17.25 -1.18
CA THR A 204 -11.19 17.55 0.00
C THR A 204 -10.99 16.46 1.05
N PRO A 205 -10.65 16.80 2.30
CA PRO A 205 -10.56 15.81 3.36
C PRO A 205 -11.87 15.05 3.53
N ARG A 206 -11.78 13.73 3.69
CA ARG A 206 -12.94 12.84 3.90
C ARG A 206 -12.94 12.32 5.31
N ARG A 207 -14.14 12.15 5.87
CA ARG A 207 -14.29 11.67 7.25
C ARG A 207 -14.67 10.20 7.25
N MET A 208 -13.88 9.39 7.93
CA MET A 208 -14.23 8.02 8.28
C MET A 208 -14.74 7.98 9.72
N ILE A 209 -15.88 7.32 9.94
CA ILE A 209 -16.43 7.14 11.29
C ILE A 209 -16.23 5.69 11.72
N LEU A 210 -15.55 5.49 12.85
CA LEU A 210 -15.46 4.20 13.53
C LEU A 210 -16.14 4.31 14.90
N LYS A 211 -16.95 3.33 15.28
CA LYS A 211 -17.70 3.30 16.54
C LYS A 211 -17.00 2.43 17.57
N LYS A 212 -17.18 2.74 18.87
CA LYS A 212 -16.63 1.93 19.96
C LYS A 212 -16.98 0.45 19.77
N GLY A 213 -15.97 -0.41 19.89
CA GLY A 213 -16.02 -1.84 19.52
C GLY A 213 -15.40 -2.15 18.15
N GLN A 214 -15.19 -1.14 17.30
CA GLN A 214 -14.52 -1.26 15.99
C GLN A 214 -13.08 -0.75 16.00
N TYR A 215 -12.61 -0.22 17.13
CA TYR A 215 -11.27 0.34 17.25
C TYR A 215 -10.72 0.21 18.68
N ARG A 216 -9.40 0.31 18.77
CA ARG A 216 -8.63 0.65 19.98
C ARG A 216 -7.74 1.85 19.66
N PHE A 217 -7.28 2.58 20.68
CA PHE A 217 -6.45 3.77 20.44
C PHE A 217 -5.51 4.07 21.61
N ALA A 218 -4.42 4.76 21.31
CA ALA A 218 -3.59 5.43 22.29
C ALA A 218 -3.66 6.95 22.09
N LEU A 219 -3.70 7.71 23.19
CA LEU A 219 -3.67 9.17 23.14
C LEU A 219 -2.24 9.67 22.94
N ASN A 220 -2.12 10.87 22.35
CA ASN A 220 -0.89 11.64 22.38
C ASN A 220 -0.50 11.98 23.83
N PRO A 221 0.79 12.31 24.09
CA PRO A 221 1.24 12.71 25.43
C PRO A 221 0.47 13.91 26.02
N ASP A 222 -0.08 14.78 25.17
CA ASP A 222 -0.89 15.94 25.57
C ASP A 222 -2.38 15.59 25.83
N GLY A 223 -2.76 14.31 25.69
CA GLY A 223 -4.13 13.82 25.89
C GLY A 223 -5.05 13.97 24.67
N THR A 224 -4.55 14.49 23.54
CA THR A 224 -5.32 14.58 22.29
C THR A 224 -5.34 13.26 21.51
N CYS A 225 -6.23 13.16 20.53
CA CYS A 225 -6.28 12.02 19.63
C CYS A 225 -5.36 12.21 18.40
N CYS A 226 -4.66 11.18 17.95
CA CYS A 226 -4.31 9.97 18.69
C CYS A 226 -2.87 9.64 18.35
N TRP A 227 -2.12 9.09 19.32
CA TRP A 227 -0.77 8.61 19.07
C TRP A 227 -0.80 7.49 18.03
N TYR A 228 -1.74 6.56 18.16
CA TYR A 228 -2.15 5.64 17.09
C TYR A 228 -3.57 5.13 17.29
N ILE A 229 -4.14 4.59 16.21
CA ILE A 229 -5.45 3.94 16.16
C ILE A 229 -5.27 2.53 15.62
N LEU A 230 -5.84 1.53 16.29
CA LEU A 230 -5.97 0.17 15.78
C LEU A 230 -7.44 -0.06 15.40
N ALA A 231 -7.74 -0.05 14.11
CA ALA A 231 -9.07 -0.34 13.59
C ALA A 231 -9.24 -1.85 13.40
N ASP A 232 -10.44 -2.37 13.66
CA ASP A 232 -10.82 -3.72 13.24
C ASP A 232 -10.87 -3.78 11.71
N TYR A 233 -10.18 -4.74 11.11
CA TYR A 233 -10.03 -4.87 9.66
C TYR A 233 -11.37 -4.88 8.91
N GLY A 234 -12.32 -5.70 9.35
CA GLY A 234 -13.63 -5.81 8.70
C GLY A 234 -14.45 -4.53 8.84
N SER A 235 -14.43 -3.92 10.02
CA SER A 235 -15.10 -2.65 10.29
C SER A 235 -14.50 -1.48 9.49
N PHE A 236 -13.17 -1.46 9.35
CA PHE A 236 -12.47 -0.47 8.53
C PHE A 236 -12.90 -0.56 7.07
N GLY A 237 -12.85 -1.76 6.47
CA GLY A 237 -13.26 -1.96 5.07
C GLY A 237 -14.70 -1.50 4.82
N ASN A 238 -15.61 -1.82 5.74
CA ASN A 238 -17.02 -1.38 5.68
C ASN A 238 -17.20 0.14 5.81
N ALA A 239 -16.32 0.81 6.56
CA ALA A 239 -16.36 2.27 6.71
C ALA A 239 -15.61 3.00 5.59
N PHE A 240 -14.73 2.30 4.86
CA PHE A 240 -13.86 2.86 3.84
C PHE A 240 -14.44 2.78 2.42
N PHE A 241 -14.96 1.62 2.05
CA PHE A 241 -15.50 1.35 0.71
C PHE A 241 -17.01 1.60 0.63
N PRO A 242 -17.51 2.24 -0.44
CA PRO A 242 -18.93 2.40 -0.66
C PRO A 242 -19.62 1.05 -0.84
N SER A 243 -20.83 0.94 -0.29
CA SER A 243 -21.66 -0.26 -0.50
C SER A 243 -22.40 -0.27 -1.84
N THR A 244 -22.56 0.92 -2.45
CA THR A 244 -23.20 1.16 -3.74
C THR A 244 -22.57 2.37 -4.43
N PRO A 245 -22.66 2.51 -5.77
CA PRO A 245 -22.08 3.65 -6.49
C PRO A 245 -22.52 5.06 -6.01
N THR A 246 -23.68 5.16 -5.37
CA THR A 246 -24.22 6.43 -4.86
C THR A 246 -23.98 6.64 -3.36
N ASP A 247 -23.26 5.71 -2.71
CA ASP A 247 -22.97 5.78 -1.29
C ASP A 247 -21.92 6.87 -1.03
N THR A 248 -22.35 7.97 -0.42
CA THR A 248 -21.49 9.11 -0.09
C THR A 248 -21.07 9.10 1.38
N THR A 249 -21.36 8.03 2.12
CA THR A 249 -21.12 7.96 3.56
C THR A 249 -19.71 7.46 3.92
N THR A 250 -19.00 6.87 2.96
CA THR A 250 -17.63 6.38 3.11
C THR A 250 -16.64 7.35 2.44
N PRO A 251 -15.35 7.37 2.85
CA PRO A 251 -14.34 8.21 2.22
C PRO A 251 -14.22 8.03 0.70
N ILE A 252 -14.17 6.77 0.22
CA ILE A 252 -14.05 6.47 -1.22
C ILE A 252 -15.29 6.96 -1.95
N GLY A 253 -16.48 6.52 -1.54
CA GLY A 253 -17.72 6.88 -2.22
C GLY A 253 -18.01 8.38 -2.22
N ALA A 254 -17.65 9.09 -1.15
CA ALA A 254 -17.75 10.55 -1.10
C ALA A 254 -16.78 11.25 -2.05
N ALA A 255 -15.58 10.69 -2.28
CA ALA A 255 -14.59 11.23 -3.22
C ALA A 255 -15.01 10.99 -4.68
N GLU A 256 -15.50 9.78 -4.99
CA GLU A 256 -16.02 9.41 -6.32
C GLU A 256 -17.19 10.31 -6.73
N ASN A 257 -18.20 10.42 -5.86
CA ASN A 257 -19.41 11.20 -6.14
C ASN A 257 -19.16 12.72 -6.19
N ALA A 258 -18.05 13.20 -5.60
CA ALA A 258 -17.64 14.60 -5.72
C ALA A 258 -16.81 14.88 -6.98
N GLY A 259 -16.39 13.84 -7.71
CA GLY A 259 -15.42 13.96 -8.80
C GLY A 259 -14.01 14.33 -8.34
N ASP A 260 -13.69 14.10 -7.06
CA ASP A 260 -12.34 14.29 -6.54
C ASP A 260 -11.38 13.22 -7.07
N ILE A 261 -11.91 12.04 -7.39
CA ILE A 261 -11.21 10.91 -7.99
C ILE A 261 -11.99 10.35 -9.18
N THR A 262 -11.30 9.70 -10.10
CA THR A 262 -11.85 9.06 -11.29
C THR A 262 -11.21 7.68 -11.52
N PRO A 263 -11.78 6.83 -12.38
CA PRO A 263 -11.15 5.54 -12.70
C PRO A 263 -9.76 5.68 -13.35
N GLN A 264 -9.43 6.85 -13.90
CA GLN A 264 -8.15 7.11 -14.58
C GLN A 264 -7.03 7.52 -13.61
N ASP A 265 -7.34 7.65 -12.32
CA ASP A 265 -6.42 8.10 -11.29
C ASP A 265 -5.86 6.91 -10.50
N PHE A 266 -4.70 7.08 -9.88
CA PHE A 266 -4.29 6.26 -8.74
C PHE A 266 -4.49 7.09 -7.46
N SER A 267 -5.52 6.77 -6.68
CA SER A 267 -5.98 7.64 -5.60
C SER A 267 -5.42 7.22 -4.25
N ILE A 268 -4.69 8.11 -3.57
CA ILE A 268 -4.10 7.82 -2.26
C ILE A 268 -4.99 8.41 -1.17
N PHE A 269 -5.58 7.55 -0.33
CA PHE A 269 -6.24 7.96 0.89
C PHE A 269 -5.23 7.92 2.03
N LEU A 270 -4.81 9.11 2.45
CA LEU A 270 -3.76 9.29 3.45
C LEU A 270 -4.37 9.32 4.85
N PHE A 271 -3.99 8.36 5.69
CA PHE A 271 -4.43 8.27 7.08
C PHE A 271 -3.33 8.71 8.05
N PRO A 272 -3.68 9.26 9.22
CA PRO A 272 -2.75 9.49 10.31
C PRO A 272 -2.65 8.25 11.21
N ASN A 273 -1.45 7.70 11.46
CA ASN A 273 -1.16 6.65 12.47
C ASN A 273 -2.30 5.63 12.72
N THR A 274 -3.01 5.22 11.66
CA THR A 274 -4.17 4.33 11.75
C THR A 274 -3.71 3.02 11.17
N TYR A 275 -3.90 1.92 11.89
CA TYR A 275 -3.41 0.61 11.50
C TYR A 275 -4.53 -0.39 11.69
N LEU A 276 -4.50 -1.48 10.92
CA LEU A 276 -5.56 -2.50 11.00
C LEU A 276 -5.10 -3.67 11.85
N SER A 277 -6.04 -4.19 12.63
CA SER A 277 -5.89 -5.34 13.49
C SER A 277 -7.04 -6.32 13.24
N GLY A 278 -6.81 -7.60 13.50
CA GLY A 278 -7.81 -8.64 13.28
C GLY A 278 -7.39 -9.98 13.87
N SER A 279 -7.98 -11.06 13.37
CA SER A 279 -7.57 -12.44 13.75
C SER A 279 -6.14 -12.77 13.34
N PHE A 280 -5.58 -12.03 12.38
CA PHE A 280 -4.18 -12.09 11.96
C PHE A 280 -3.22 -11.36 12.91
N GLY A 281 -3.73 -10.73 13.98
CA GLY A 281 -2.95 -9.90 14.88
C GLY A 281 -2.90 -8.45 14.40
N CYS A 282 -1.74 -7.84 14.55
CA CYS A 282 -1.43 -6.47 14.13
C CYS A 282 -0.01 -6.48 13.51
N CYS A 283 0.32 -5.64 12.55
CA CYS A 283 -0.46 -4.50 12.07
C CYS A 283 -0.44 -4.36 10.54
N VAL A 284 -1.60 -4.08 9.94
CA VAL A 284 -1.66 -3.65 8.53
C VAL A 284 -1.48 -2.13 8.44
N LEU A 285 -0.43 -1.68 7.75
CA LEU A 285 -0.08 -0.26 7.69
C LEU A 285 -0.66 0.46 6.46
N GLY A 286 -0.95 -0.31 5.43
CA GLY A 286 -1.54 0.11 4.17
C GLY A 286 -2.10 -1.09 3.41
N TYR A 287 -2.85 -0.80 2.35
CA TYR A 287 -3.13 -1.72 1.25
C TYR A 287 -3.53 -0.91 0.01
N HIS A 288 -3.25 -1.41 -1.19
CA HIS A 288 -3.96 -1.02 -2.41
C HIS A 288 -5.10 -1.97 -2.75
N SER A 289 -6.07 -1.43 -3.47
CA SER A 289 -7.24 -2.16 -3.95
C SER A 289 -7.95 -1.32 -5.01
N TYR A 290 -9.18 -1.70 -5.38
CA TYR A 290 -10.02 -0.86 -6.20
C TYR A 290 -11.51 -1.00 -5.84
N ASP A 291 -12.25 0.10 -5.97
CA ASP A 291 -13.72 0.03 -6.02
C ASP A 291 -14.18 -0.31 -7.44
N SER A 292 -15.13 -1.23 -7.54
CA SER A 292 -15.66 -1.73 -8.81
C SER A 292 -17.10 -1.27 -8.99
N GLU A 293 -17.33 -0.46 -10.02
CA GLU A 293 -18.66 0.02 -10.36
C GLU A 293 -19.11 -0.48 -11.75
N PRO A 294 -20.43 -0.68 -11.95
CA PRO A 294 -20.96 -0.99 -13.27
C PRO A 294 -20.58 0.06 -14.31
N GLY A 295 -20.32 -0.42 -15.54
CA GLY A 295 -20.15 0.45 -16.69
C GLY A 295 -21.41 1.23 -17.04
N THR A 296 -21.24 2.33 -17.75
CA THR A 296 -22.32 3.18 -18.25
C THR A 296 -22.19 3.35 -19.77
N PRO A 297 -23.27 3.75 -20.48
CA PRO A 297 -23.14 4.07 -21.90
C PRO A 297 -22.06 5.13 -22.19
N ALA A 298 -21.80 6.03 -21.25
CA ALA A 298 -20.80 7.10 -21.39
C ALA A 298 -19.36 6.58 -21.44
N ASN A 299 -19.06 5.44 -20.81
CA ASN A 299 -17.72 4.82 -20.83
C ASN A 299 -17.65 3.55 -21.69
N GLY A 300 -18.64 3.35 -22.56
CA GLY A 300 -18.72 2.18 -23.44
C GLY A 300 -19.17 0.90 -22.74
N ASN A 301 -19.91 1.02 -21.62
CA ASN A 301 -20.34 -0.08 -20.75
C ASN A 301 -19.18 -0.92 -20.20
N ARG A 302 -18.00 -0.29 -20.01
CA ARG A 302 -16.83 -0.92 -19.39
C ARG A 302 -16.92 -0.81 -17.87
N GLU A 303 -16.59 -1.89 -17.16
CA GLU A 303 -16.51 -1.87 -15.69
C GLU A 303 -15.55 -0.76 -15.26
N LYS A 304 -15.98 0.11 -14.35
CA LYS A 304 -15.12 1.16 -13.80
C LYS A 304 -14.34 0.58 -12.64
N ARG A 305 -13.03 0.83 -12.62
CA ARG A 305 -12.17 0.48 -11.50
C ARG A 305 -11.48 1.74 -10.98
N TYR A 306 -11.86 2.16 -9.78
CA TYR A 306 -11.18 3.25 -9.08
C TYR A 306 -10.06 2.63 -8.28
N VAL A 307 -8.84 2.70 -8.81
CA VAL A 307 -7.67 2.16 -8.11
C VAL A 307 -7.32 3.12 -6.97
N VAL A 308 -7.27 2.57 -5.75
CA VAL A 308 -7.07 3.32 -4.53
C VAL A 308 -6.00 2.66 -3.66
N SER A 309 -5.36 3.45 -2.82
CA SER A 309 -4.64 2.94 -1.66
C SER A 309 -5.15 3.57 -0.39
N TYR A 310 -5.22 2.76 0.66
CA TYR A 310 -5.16 3.23 2.04
C TYR A 310 -3.70 3.15 2.46
N ALA A 311 -3.13 4.25 2.94
CA ALA A 311 -1.79 4.23 3.51
C ALA A 311 -1.71 5.20 4.68
N SER A 312 -1.11 4.75 5.78
CA SER A 312 -0.86 5.61 6.93
C SER A 312 0.47 6.34 6.82
N TRP A 313 0.47 7.64 7.14
CA TRP A 313 1.68 8.28 7.62
C TRP A 313 2.03 7.67 8.98
N ILE A 314 3.26 7.20 9.11
CA ILE A 314 3.74 6.54 10.31
C ILE A 314 4.59 7.53 11.11
N THR A 315 4.15 7.89 12.31
CA THR A 315 5.00 8.72 13.18
C THR A 315 6.25 7.95 13.62
N PRO A 316 7.46 8.52 13.47
CA PRO A 316 8.70 7.89 13.92
C PRO A 316 8.62 7.34 15.35
N GLY A 317 9.12 6.11 15.53
CA GLY A 317 9.13 5.41 16.81
C GLY A 317 7.85 4.63 17.15
N LEU A 318 6.84 4.60 16.27
CA LEU A 318 5.68 3.72 16.42
C LEU A 318 5.97 2.26 16.05
N PHE A 319 6.81 2.06 15.04
CA PHE A 319 7.37 0.76 14.67
C PHE A 319 8.89 0.81 14.82
N GLY A 320 9.55 -0.35 14.70
CA GLY A 320 11.01 -0.45 14.73
C GLY A 320 11.68 0.52 13.75
N ALA A 321 12.98 0.77 13.93
CA ALA A 321 13.71 1.92 13.38
C ALA A 321 13.62 2.17 11.86
N ALA A 322 13.12 1.21 11.06
CA ALA A 322 12.96 1.32 9.62
C ALA A 322 11.57 1.83 9.17
N PHE A 323 10.47 1.36 9.77
CA PHE A 323 9.11 1.66 9.28
C PHE A 323 8.56 2.96 9.88
N GLN A 324 8.61 4.04 9.11
CA GLN A 324 8.21 5.37 9.53
C GLN A 324 7.87 6.29 8.36
N ASP A 325 7.31 7.46 8.64
CA ASP A 325 6.88 8.47 7.67
C ASP A 325 6.07 7.93 6.50
N VAL A 326 6.68 7.82 5.32
CA VAL A 326 6.09 7.42 4.05
C VAL A 326 6.35 5.97 3.71
N THR A 327 6.91 5.13 4.60
CA THR A 327 7.17 3.71 4.30
C THR A 327 5.93 3.01 3.73
N ALA A 328 4.79 3.12 4.42
CA ALA A 328 3.54 2.53 3.92
C ALA A 328 3.09 3.19 2.61
N VAL A 329 3.19 4.51 2.49
CA VAL A 329 2.80 5.20 1.24
C VAL A 329 3.65 4.72 0.06
N SER A 330 4.97 4.62 0.19
CA SER A 330 5.85 4.14 -0.89
C SER A 330 5.58 2.69 -1.25
N HIS A 331 5.32 1.85 -0.24
CA HIS A 331 4.99 0.44 -0.40
C HIS A 331 3.74 0.30 -1.25
N GLU A 332 2.61 0.87 -0.79
CA GLU A 332 1.33 0.72 -1.50
C GLU A 332 1.35 1.31 -2.91
N VAL A 333 2.14 2.36 -3.13
CA VAL A 333 2.29 2.94 -4.48
C VAL A 333 3.11 2.01 -5.37
N ALA A 334 4.19 1.41 -4.85
CA ALA A 334 5.04 0.50 -5.63
C ALA A 334 4.34 -0.83 -5.95
N GLU A 335 3.64 -1.40 -4.98
CA GLU A 335 2.84 -2.61 -5.18
C GLU A 335 1.68 -2.35 -6.13
N ALA A 336 0.92 -1.26 -5.98
CA ALA A 336 -0.13 -0.91 -6.94
C ALA A 336 0.38 -0.71 -8.37
N PHE A 337 1.65 -0.31 -8.56
CA PHE A 337 2.25 -0.19 -9.89
C PHE A 337 2.57 -1.56 -10.51
N ASN A 338 2.81 -2.56 -9.67
CA ASN A 338 3.09 -3.93 -10.06
C ASN A 338 1.83 -4.78 -10.16
N ASP A 339 0.83 -4.59 -9.29
CA ASP A 339 -0.47 -5.28 -9.29
C ASP A 339 -1.63 -4.30 -9.00
N PRO A 340 -2.03 -3.45 -9.96
CA PRO A 340 -3.09 -2.45 -9.75
C PRO A 340 -4.47 -3.05 -9.49
N PHE A 341 -4.66 -4.35 -9.76
CA PHE A 341 -5.96 -5.02 -9.67
C PHE A 341 -5.95 -6.24 -8.77
N VAL A 342 -4.98 -6.34 -7.87
CA VAL A 342 -4.92 -7.33 -6.77
C VAL A 342 -5.25 -8.75 -7.24
N ALA A 343 -4.66 -9.16 -8.37
CA ALA A 343 -4.86 -10.46 -9.02
C ALA A 343 -6.35 -10.89 -9.21
N SER A 344 -7.26 -9.92 -9.26
CA SER A 344 -8.71 -10.15 -9.14
C SER A 344 -9.34 -10.94 -10.30
N ASP A 345 -8.67 -11.01 -11.45
CA ASP A 345 -9.11 -11.77 -12.63
C ASP A 345 -8.60 -13.21 -12.66
N GLY A 346 -7.86 -13.63 -11.62
CA GLY A 346 -7.33 -14.99 -11.52
C GLY A 346 -6.27 -15.35 -12.56
N LEU A 347 -5.71 -14.35 -13.25
CA LEU A 347 -4.77 -14.57 -14.35
C LEU A 347 -3.55 -13.67 -14.26
N HIS A 348 -3.75 -12.36 -14.10
CA HIS A 348 -2.66 -11.40 -14.02
C HIS A 348 -2.18 -11.24 -12.59
N ASN A 349 -0.88 -11.00 -12.44
CA ASN A 349 -0.20 -10.69 -11.17
C ASN A 349 -0.20 -11.83 -10.15
N ILE A 350 -0.64 -13.02 -10.58
CA ILE A 350 -0.31 -14.28 -9.92
C ILE A 350 1.09 -14.69 -10.35
N THR A 351 1.90 -15.12 -9.40
CA THR A 351 3.26 -15.61 -9.58
C THR A 351 3.33 -17.10 -9.23
N PRO A 352 4.42 -17.81 -9.55
CA PRO A 352 4.71 -19.02 -8.82
C PRO A 352 4.80 -18.72 -7.32
N PHE A 353 4.58 -19.72 -6.48
CA PHE A 353 4.87 -19.60 -5.05
C PHE A 353 6.33 -19.18 -4.85
N TRP A 354 6.53 -18.13 -4.05
CA TRP A 354 7.82 -17.64 -3.63
C TRP A 354 7.92 -17.65 -2.10
N HIS A 355 9.15 -17.73 -1.60
CA HIS A 355 9.41 -17.72 -0.17
C HIS A 355 10.45 -16.64 0.16
N ALA A 356 10.00 -15.59 0.84
CA ALA A 356 10.82 -14.45 1.20
C ALA A 356 11.77 -14.77 2.38
N PRO A 357 12.90 -14.05 2.51
CA PRO A 357 13.85 -14.28 3.61
C PRO A 357 13.25 -14.03 4.99
N ASN A 358 12.16 -13.25 5.07
CA ASN A 358 11.41 -13.01 6.30
C ASN A 358 10.52 -14.21 6.71
N GLY A 359 10.38 -15.25 5.87
CA GLY A 359 9.52 -16.41 6.09
C GLY A 359 8.13 -16.32 5.45
N ASN A 360 7.83 -15.21 4.76
CA ASN A 360 6.57 -15.04 4.05
C ASN A 360 6.52 -15.95 2.81
N CYS A 361 5.38 -16.60 2.60
CA CYS A 361 5.13 -17.49 1.47
C CYS A 361 3.84 -17.07 0.80
N GLN A 362 3.92 -16.65 -0.46
CA GLN A 362 2.77 -16.21 -1.25
C GLN A 362 2.96 -16.55 -2.73
N ASP A 363 1.96 -16.26 -3.56
CA ASP A 363 1.92 -16.53 -5.01
C ASP A 363 1.32 -15.35 -5.81
N ASN A 364 1.48 -14.15 -5.29
CA ASN A 364 1.06 -12.85 -5.84
C ASN A 364 2.29 -11.96 -6.12
N LEU A 365 2.10 -10.88 -6.87
CA LEU A 365 3.16 -9.94 -7.24
C LEU A 365 3.23 -8.73 -6.28
N GLU A 366 3.40 -9.01 -4.99
CA GLU A 366 3.51 -7.99 -3.93
C GLU A 366 4.98 -7.70 -3.61
N THR A 367 5.48 -6.59 -4.19
CA THR A 367 6.91 -6.27 -4.20
C THR A 367 7.45 -5.88 -2.83
N GLY A 368 6.62 -5.25 -2.00
CA GLY A 368 6.97 -4.77 -0.68
C GLY A 368 6.97 -5.91 0.34
N ASP A 369 5.97 -6.80 0.26
CA ASP A 369 5.79 -7.98 1.12
C ASP A 369 7.04 -8.88 1.21
N VAL A 370 7.82 -8.94 0.13
CA VAL A 370 9.05 -9.75 0.06
C VAL A 370 10.13 -9.24 1.02
N VAL A 371 10.20 -7.92 1.25
CA VAL A 371 11.29 -7.31 2.03
C VAL A 371 10.86 -6.89 3.44
N GLU A 372 9.59 -7.05 3.78
CA GLU A 372 9.07 -6.72 5.10
C GLU A 372 9.81 -7.45 6.21
N GLY A 373 10.07 -6.77 7.33
CA GLY A 373 10.76 -7.37 8.47
C GLY A 373 12.26 -7.67 8.24
N LEU A 374 12.83 -7.33 7.08
CA LEU A 374 14.27 -7.41 6.85
C LEU A 374 14.99 -6.21 7.51
N PRO A 375 16.25 -6.38 7.99
CA PRO A 375 16.98 -5.33 8.69
C PRO A 375 17.20 -4.02 7.91
N ASN A 376 17.12 -4.08 6.58
CA ASN A 376 17.26 -2.93 5.66
C ASN A 376 16.01 -2.78 4.77
N ALA A 377 14.82 -3.07 5.31
CA ALA A 377 13.57 -3.00 4.55
C ALA A 377 13.29 -1.60 3.98
N THR A 378 13.87 -0.53 4.52
CA THR A 378 13.70 0.85 4.04
C THR A 378 15.00 1.48 3.55
N PHE A 379 14.88 2.45 2.65
CA PHE A 379 16.00 3.20 2.07
C PHE A 379 15.91 4.69 2.44
N PRO A 380 16.71 5.19 3.41
CA PRO A 380 16.62 6.58 3.84
C PRO A 380 17.01 7.58 2.73
N ILE A 381 16.15 8.58 2.50
CA ILE A 381 16.35 9.66 1.53
C ILE A 381 16.18 11.01 2.23
N THR A 382 17.26 11.79 2.32
CA THR A 382 17.21 13.14 2.87
C THR A 382 16.94 14.16 1.76
N MET A 383 15.78 14.81 1.80
CA MET A 383 15.38 15.88 0.88
C MET A 383 14.40 16.84 1.55
N ASN A 384 14.30 18.08 1.07
CA ASN A 384 13.37 19.07 1.61
C ASN A 384 13.48 19.30 3.13
N GLY A 385 14.68 19.07 3.70
CA GLY A 385 14.93 19.21 5.13
C GLY A 385 14.35 18.08 5.98
N TYR A 386 13.93 16.95 5.40
CA TYR A 386 13.44 15.77 6.12
C TYR A 386 14.14 14.50 5.59
N THR A 387 14.29 13.48 6.43
CA THR A 387 14.77 12.15 6.00
C THR A 387 13.56 11.23 5.92
N TYR A 388 13.17 10.90 4.71
CA TYR A 388 12.08 9.97 4.41
C TYR A 388 12.62 8.54 4.35
N ASN A 389 11.78 7.55 4.63
CA ASN A 389 12.13 6.14 4.70
C ASN A 389 11.21 5.32 3.79
N PRO A 390 11.24 5.53 2.46
CA PRO A 390 10.53 4.64 1.55
C PRO A 390 11.02 3.20 1.70
N GLN A 391 10.13 2.23 1.47
CA GLN A 391 10.48 0.81 1.50
C GLN A 391 11.33 0.43 0.29
N ASN A 392 12.32 -0.45 0.45
CA ASN A 392 12.90 -1.15 -0.68
C ASN A 392 11.83 -2.06 -1.31
N GLU A 393 11.94 -2.35 -2.58
CA GLU A 393 10.97 -3.16 -3.29
C GLU A 393 11.70 -4.35 -3.92
N ALA A 394 11.10 -5.54 -3.87
CA ALA A 394 11.52 -6.62 -4.76
C ALA A 394 11.22 -6.24 -6.20
N LEU A 395 12.12 -6.58 -7.12
CA LEU A 395 11.92 -6.38 -8.55
C LEU A 395 11.28 -7.62 -9.16
N LEU A 396 10.59 -7.48 -10.30
CA LEU A 396 10.00 -8.59 -11.06
C LEU A 396 10.93 -9.80 -11.20
N GLN A 397 12.24 -9.59 -11.35
CA GLN A 397 13.24 -10.65 -11.48
C GLN A 397 13.31 -11.59 -10.27
N TYR A 398 12.91 -11.13 -9.08
CA TYR A 398 12.76 -11.97 -7.89
C TYR A 398 11.66 -13.04 -8.09
N PHE A 399 10.54 -12.65 -8.71
CA PHE A 399 9.38 -13.49 -9.00
C PHE A 399 9.52 -14.31 -10.29
N GLU A 400 10.30 -13.81 -11.26
CA GLU A 400 10.65 -14.54 -12.50
C GLU A 400 11.61 -15.71 -12.22
N PHE A 401 12.17 -15.80 -11.00
CA PHE A 401 13.31 -16.67 -10.65
C PHE A 401 14.50 -16.50 -11.63
N ALA A 402 14.67 -15.29 -12.14
CA ALA A 402 15.63 -15.00 -13.21
C ALA A 402 17.05 -14.99 -12.65
N GLN A 403 17.94 -15.83 -13.18
CA GLN A 403 19.35 -15.82 -12.78
C GLN A 403 20.27 -16.00 -14.01
N PRO A 404 21.10 -14.99 -14.37
CA PRO A 404 21.21 -13.68 -13.73
C PRO A 404 19.97 -12.80 -13.95
N SER A 405 19.72 -11.87 -13.02
CA SER A 405 18.71 -10.81 -13.18
C SER A 405 19.07 -9.87 -14.33
N ASP A 406 18.07 -9.50 -15.14
CA ASP A 406 18.16 -8.47 -16.17
C ASP A 406 17.71 -7.08 -15.68
N ALA A 407 17.49 -6.91 -14.37
CA ALA A 407 17.23 -5.61 -13.75
C ALA A 407 18.48 -4.74 -13.69
N VAL A 408 18.33 -3.52 -13.17
CA VAL A 408 19.47 -2.60 -12.95
C VAL A 408 20.56 -3.30 -12.14
N ASN A 409 21.79 -3.28 -12.67
CA ASN A 409 22.98 -3.89 -12.07
C ASN A 409 22.82 -5.39 -11.69
N GLY A 410 21.87 -6.12 -12.27
CA GLY A 410 21.58 -7.51 -11.91
C GLY A 410 20.98 -7.69 -10.52
N SER A 411 20.33 -6.66 -9.97
CA SER A 411 19.71 -6.68 -8.64
C SER A 411 18.35 -7.39 -8.62
N TYR A 412 17.89 -7.78 -7.42
CA TYR A 412 16.55 -8.33 -7.17
C TYR A 412 15.69 -7.42 -6.27
N SER A 413 16.29 -6.33 -5.79
CA SER A 413 15.63 -5.31 -4.98
C SER A 413 16.17 -3.92 -5.36
N TYR A 414 15.39 -2.89 -5.08
CA TYR A 414 15.74 -1.50 -5.33
C TYR A 414 15.11 -0.56 -4.29
N PRO A 415 15.73 0.57 -3.90
CA PRO A 415 17.03 1.10 -4.33
C PRO A 415 18.27 0.35 -3.83
N ASP A 416 18.17 -0.40 -2.74
CA ASP A 416 19.28 -1.16 -2.16
C ASP A 416 19.27 -2.61 -2.65
N GLY A 417 20.09 -2.89 -3.68
CA GLY A 417 20.25 -4.24 -4.23
C GLY A 417 20.91 -5.26 -3.29
N THR A 418 21.29 -4.88 -2.06
CA THR A 418 21.81 -5.81 -1.05
C THR A 418 20.72 -6.41 -0.16
N VAL A 419 19.49 -5.89 -0.21
CA VAL A 419 18.34 -6.42 0.55
C VAL A 419 17.98 -7.82 0.07
N LEU A 420 17.89 -7.99 -1.25
CA LEU A 420 17.69 -9.28 -1.93
C LEU A 420 18.87 -9.56 -2.87
N THR A 421 19.72 -10.51 -2.49
CA THR A 421 20.94 -10.87 -3.26
C THR A 421 20.74 -12.01 -4.26
N SER A 422 19.56 -12.62 -4.28
CA SER A 422 19.18 -13.73 -5.16
C SER A 422 17.66 -13.66 -5.43
N PRO A 423 17.14 -14.32 -6.49
CA PRO A 423 15.70 -14.45 -6.62
C PRO A 423 15.17 -15.41 -5.55
N SER A 424 13.85 -15.52 -5.43
CA SER A 424 13.26 -16.63 -4.66
C SER A 424 13.65 -17.96 -5.28
N ALA A 425 13.81 -18.99 -4.44
CA ALA A 425 13.88 -20.36 -4.94
C ALA A 425 12.48 -20.81 -5.40
N PRO A 426 12.36 -21.61 -6.48
CA PRO A 426 11.09 -22.22 -6.86
C PRO A 426 10.49 -23.00 -5.70
N GLN A 427 9.19 -22.78 -5.43
CA GLN A 427 8.48 -23.45 -4.35
C GLN A 427 7.46 -24.45 -4.86
N ASN A 428 7.15 -25.43 -4.01
CA ASN A 428 5.95 -26.25 -4.14
C ASN A 428 4.70 -25.45 -3.72
N TYR A 429 3.54 -26.08 -3.86
CA TYR A 429 2.26 -25.50 -3.48
C TYR A 429 2.27 -25.11 -2.00
N ALA A 430 1.91 -23.85 -1.70
CA ALA A 430 1.93 -23.29 -0.35
C ALA A 430 3.30 -23.41 0.36
N CYS A 431 4.39 -23.44 -0.42
CA CYS A 431 5.76 -23.64 0.04
C CYS A 431 5.95 -24.91 0.89
N LYS A 432 5.26 -26.01 0.56
CA LYS A 432 5.25 -27.27 1.35
C LYS A 432 5.62 -28.52 0.57
#